data_AF-A0A7S2JRA8-F1
#
_entry.id   AF-A0A7S2JRA8-F1
#
_cell.length_a   1.000
_cell.length_b   1.000
_cell.length_c   1.000
_cell.angle_alpha   90.00
_cell.angle_beta   90.00
_cell.angle_gamma   90.00
#
_symmetry.space_group_name_H-M   'P 1'
#
loop_
_entity.id
_entity.type
_entity.pdbx_description
1 polymer ?
#
loop_
_entity_poly.entity_id
_entity_poly.type
_entity_poly.pdbx_seq_one_letter_code
_entity_poly.pdbx_strand_id
1 'polypeptide(L)'
;MAGLMDAIRHGETLPARGGPHRMIRRAFALLAFARATFGQPRESCVPLCSYDDLRTASCTVSREHVLDLVSLVDRGVWAEILRADGACQASCGSGCETDQLTGLCNVDRGWLTRRLALPVDEGGAGFGDRCGLFGRLLIEGMHCGNETTDQERCAERAAATSGVSCAWDDARKVCDVSKEGVLFLLRRDFRDELVRAGLRRQRCEAVPSEGLCSGDCAWAGGLCTIRDRDALLAVSGEDCPLETILRSHEGCAVEANASVCLERRRTDGNAECIWRQGRCEAHPMSLELDLLGILGLAHPYVAESFAQAQNTCTALVPSLCNVLCADEIELPQASASARAVPPPPR
;
A
#
# COMPACT_ATOMS: atom_id res chain seq x y z
N MET A 1 -21.40 -14.45 15.30
CA MET A 1 -20.91 -13.45 16.29
C MET A 1 -20.30 -14.06 17.56
N ALA A 2 -20.15 -15.39 17.67
CA ALA A 2 -19.46 -16.03 18.80
C ALA A 2 -17.92 -16.04 18.66
N GLY A 3 -17.36 -16.25 17.46
CA GLY A 3 -15.90 -16.39 17.30
C GLY A 3 -15.04 -15.14 17.51
N LEU A 4 -15.56 -13.93 17.23
CA LEU A 4 -14.83 -12.68 17.47
C LEU A 4 -14.95 -12.19 18.94
N MET A 5 -15.99 -12.64 19.65
CA MET A 5 -16.22 -12.33 21.07
C MET A 5 -15.53 -13.36 22.00
N ASP A 6 -15.43 -14.63 21.60
CA ASP A 6 -14.74 -15.67 22.39
C ASP A 6 -13.22 -15.49 22.39
N ALA A 7 -12.62 -15.01 21.29
CA ALA A 7 -11.18 -14.72 21.22
C ALA A 7 -10.74 -13.54 22.11
N ILE A 8 -11.67 -12.71 22.59
CA ILE A 8 -11.39 -11.56 23.47
C ILE A 8 -11.68 -11.91 24.95
N ARG A 9 -12.46 -12.96 25.21
CA ARG A 9 -12.94 -13.31 26.56
C ARG A 9 -12.07 -14.33 27.30
N HIS A 10 -11.36 -15.20 26.58
CA HIS A 10 -10.41 -16.14 27.16
C HIS A 10 -9.01 -15.76 26.70
N GLY A 11 -8.16 -15.35 27.63
CA GLY A 11 -6.76 -14.98 27.41
C GLY A 11 -5.89 -16.18 27.01
N GLU A 12 -6.27 -16.87 25.94
CA GLU A 12 -5.46 -17.88 25.27
C GLU A 12 -4.75 -17.21 24.10
N THR A 13 -3.42 -17.28 24.16
CA THR A 13 -2.50 -16.84 23.11
C THR A 13 -2.82 -17.55 21.79
N LEU A 14 -3.48 -16.85 20.86
CA LEU A 14 -3.52 -17.24 19.45
C LEU A 14 -2.08 -17.24 18.89
N PRO A 15 -1.63 -18.31 18.22
CA PRO A 15 -0.32 -18.31 17.58
C PRO A 15 -0.33 -17.24 16.47
N ALA A 16 0.61 -16.30 16.57
CA ALA A 16 0.81 -15.22 15.63
C ALA A 16 1.04 -15.74 14.19
N ARG A 17 -0.03 -15.94 13.42
CA ARG A 17 0.04 -16.18 11.98
C ARG A 17 -0.85 -15.17 11.26
N GLY A 18 -0.19 -14.14 10.72
CA GLY A 18 -0.58 -13.51 9.46
C GLY A 18 -1.74 -12.51 9.50
N GLY A 19 -1.69 -11.50 10.36
CA GLY A 19 -2.64 -10.38 10.28
C GLY A 19 -2.32 -9.34 9.18
N PRO A 20 -3.30 -8.51 8.77
CA PRO A 20 -3.19 -7.46 7.75
C PRO A 20 -2.12 -6.39 8.06
N HIS A 21 -1.65 -6.32 9.31
CA HIS A 21 -0.47 -5.54 9.70
C HIS A 21 0.81 -5.94 8.96
N ARG A 22 0.90 -7.17 8.43
CA ARG A 22 2.02 -7.58 7.55
C ARG A 22 1.91 -6.97 6.15
N MET A 23 0.73 -6.67 5.63
CA MET A 23 0.58 -6.11 4.28
C MET A 23 0.91 -4.61 4.23
N ILE A 24 0.44 -3.82 5.20
CA ILE A 24 0.79 -2.39 5.30
C ILE A 24 2.28 -2.24 5.69
N ARG A 25 2.78 -3.04 6.65
CA ARG A 25 4.24 -3.09 6.92
C ARG A 25 5.05 -3.60 5.75
N ARG A 26 4.53 -4.47 4.89
CA ARG A 26 5.22 -4.91 3.65
C ARG A 26 5.20 -3.82 2.59
N ALA A 27 4.11 -3.09 2.38
CA ALA A 27 4.08 -1.96 1.44
C ALA A 27 5.09 -0.87 1.83
N PHE A 28 5.21 -0.56 3.12
CA PHE A 28 6.19 0.43 3.62
C PHE A 28 7.61 -0.15 3.77
N ALA A 29 7.76 -1.42 4.16
CA ALA A 29 9.06 -2.09 4.12
C ALA A 29 9.56 -2.31 2.68
N LEU A 30 8.68 -2.43 1.68
CA LEU A 30 9.08 -2.49 0.27
C LEU A 30 9.69 -1.16 -0.20
N LEU A 31 9.23 -0.02 0.35
CA LEU A 31 9.81 1.30 0.11
C LEU A 31 11.07 1.56 0.96
N ALA A 32 11.13 1.07 2.20
CA ALA A 32 12.26 1.27 3.11
C ALA A 32 13.42 0.28 2.87
N PHE A 33 13.19 -1.05 2.80
CA PHE A 33 14.23 -2.11 2.77
C PHE A 33 15.03 -2.21 1.47
N ALA A 34 14.64 -1.51 0.41
CA ALA A 34 15.27 -1.56 -0.91
C ALA A 34 16.71 -0.98 -0.97
N ARG A 35 17.32 -0.59 0.16
CA ARG A 35 18.66 0.04 0.20
C ARG A 35 19.69 -0.67 1.08
N ALA A 36 19.39 -1.83 1.66
CA ALA A 36 20.42 -2.61 2.35
C ALA A 36 21.48 -3.21 1.39
N THR A 37 21.26 -3.13 0.08
CA THR A 37 22.17 -3.63 -0.94
C THR A 37 22.75 -2.45 -1.74
N PHE A 38 24.08 -2.29 -1.60
CA PHE A 38 24.98 -1.47 -2.42
C PHE A 38 25.12 0.01 -2.06
N GLY A 39 26.06 0.26 -1.15
CA GLY A 39 26.89 1.46 -1.22
C GLY A 39 27.95 1.30 -2.31
N GLN A 40 27.80 2.01 -3.42
CA GLN A 40 28.93 2.62 -4.15
C GLN A 40 28.42 3.86 -4.90
N PRO A 41 29.19 4.97 -4.91
CA PRO A 41 28.90 6.11 -5.77
C PRO A 41 29.32 5.76 -7.20
N ARG A 42 28.50 6.10 -8.21
CA ARG A 42 28.92 6.03 -9.61
C ARG A 42 28.61 7.30 -10.38
N GLU A 43 29.68 7.96 -10.79
CA GLU A 43 29.73 9.05 -11.76
C GLU A 43 29.44 8.49 -13.16
N SER A 44 28.22 8.66 -13.70
CA SER A 44 27.99 9.19 -15.07
C SER A 44 26.54 9.09 -15.57
N CYS A 45 25.63 8.33 -14.94
CA CYS A 45 24.21 8.30 -15.30
C CYS A 45 23.36 7.60 -14.23
N VAL A 46 22.05 7.89 -14.19
CA VAL A 46 21.08 7.12 -13.40
C VAL A 46 20.86 5.76 -14.09
N PRO A 47 21.00 4.61 -13.40
CA PRO A 47 20.79 3.31 -14.02
C PRO A 47 19.31 3.13 -14.40
N LEU A 48 19.00 2.56 -15.56
CA LEU A 48 17.63 2.21 -15.96
C LEU A 48 17.13 0.99 -15.17
N CYS A 49 18.02 0.01 -14.98
CA CYS A 49 17.69 -1.27 -14.35
C CYS A 49 18.58 -1.52 -13.12
N SER A 50 18.05 -2.29 -12.17
CA SER A 50 18.79 -2.79 -11.02
C SER A 50 18.49 -4.27 -10.78
N TYR A 51 19.50 -5.05 -10.40
CA TYR A 51 19.27 -6.43 -9.96
C TYR A 51 18.67 -6.44 -8.56
N ASP A 52 17.47 -7.02 -8.42
CA ASP A 52 16.83 -7.19 -7.11
C ASP A 52 17.02 -8.62 -6.62
N ASP A 53 18.07 -8.83 -5.83
CA ASP A 53 18.44 -10.12 -5.26
C ASP A 53 17.49 -10.58 -4.13
N LEU A 54 16.82 -9.63 -3.48
CA LEU A 54 16.00 -9.87 -2.29
C LEU A 54 14.53 -10.16 -2.61
N ARG A 55 13.98 -9.57 -3.68
CA ARG A 55 12.54 -9.63 -3.96
C ARG A 55 12.23 -10.53 -5.15
N THR A 56 12.83 -10.27 -6.30
CA THR A 56 12.49 -10.96 -7.56
C THR A 56 13.58 -11.88 -8.09
N ALA A 57 14.81 -11.77 -7.57
CA ALA A 57 16.02 -12.41 -8.10
C ALA A 57 16.22 -12.15 -9.60
N SER A 58 15.77 -10.99 -10.08
CA SER A 58 15.76 -10.60 -11.50
C SER A 58 16.14 -9.13 -11.68
N CYS A 59 16.50 -8.75 -12.91
CA CYS A 59 16.61 -7.35 -13.26
C CYS A 59 15.22 -6.70 -13.24
N THR A 60 15.10 -5.57 -12.55
CA THR A 60 13.89 -4.74 -12.46
C THR A 60 14.24 -3.28 -12.79
N VAL A 61 13.25 -2.43 -13.00
CA VAL A 61 13.49 -0.98 -13.17
C VAL A 61 14.16 -0.44 -11.92
N SER A 62 15.19 0.39 -12.08
CA SER A 62 15.90 0.96 -10.94
C SER A 62 15.00 1.94 -10.18
N ARG A 63 15.10 1.95 -8.85
CA ARG A 63 14.34 2.89 -8.01
C ARG A 63 14.66 4.34 -8.35
N GLU A 64 15.92 4.65 -8.67
CA GLU A 64 16.35 6.01 -9.00
C GLU A 64 15.61 6.50 -10.26
N HIS A 65 15.51 5.65 -11.29
CA HIS A 65 14.73 5.98 -12.48
C HIS A 65 13.23 6.14 -12.20
N VAL A 66 12.65 5.32 -11.32
CA VAL A 66 11.24 5.48 -10.90
C VAL A 66 11.01 6.81 -10.18
N LEU A 67 11.94 7.21 -9.31
CA LEU A 67 11.87 8.50 -8.61
C LEU A 67 11.96 9.66 -9.61
N ASP A 68 12.85 9.58 -10.60
CA ASP A 68 12.96 10.58 -11.67
C ASP A 68 11.66 10.65 -12.49
N LEU A 69 11.09 9.51 -12.90
CA LEU A 69 9.81 9.45 -13.60
C LEU A 69 8.68 10.12 -12.82
N VAL A 70 8.58 9.83 -11.52
CA VAL A 70 7.53 10.41 -10.68
C VAL A 70 7.79 11.89 -10.41
N SER A 71 9.05 12.32 -10.34
CA SER A 71 9.42 13.72 -10.16
C SER A 71 8.94 14.62 -11.30
N LEU A 72 8.79 14.08 -12.52
CA LEU A 72 8.25 14.82 -13.66
C LEU A 72 6.79 15.19 -13.51
N VAL A 73 6.02 14.42 -12.75
CA VAL A 73 4.60 14.66 -12.53
C VAL A 73 4.40 15.49 -11.26
N ASP A 74 5.24 16.53 -11.07
CA ASP A 74 5.48 17.37 -9.87
C ASP A 74 4.26 18.11 -9.27
N ARG A 75 3.09 17.47 -9.23
CA ARG A 75 1.85 18.04 -8.72
C ARG A 75 1.16 17.01 -7.84
N GLY A 76 1.14 17.28 -6.55
CA GLY A 76 0.32 16.56 -5.57
C GLY A 76 1.10 15.97 -4.41
N VAL A 77 0.33 15.51 -3.41
CA VAL A 77 0.83 14.99 -2.13
C VAL A 77 1.86 13.86 -2.28
N TRP A 78 1.75 13.05 -3.32
CA TRP A 78 2.61 11.87 -3.48
C TRP A 78 4.00 12.21 -3.99
N ALA A 79 4.12 13.22 -4.87
CA ALA A 79 5.42 13.78 -5.23
C ALA A 79 6.10 14.38 -3.99
N GLU A 80 5.33 15.03 -3.10
CA GLU A 80 5.87 15.55 -1.84
C GLU A 80 6.34 14.43 -0.90
N ILE A 81 5.56 13.35 -0.76
CA ILE A 81 5.94 12.18 0.05
C ILE A 81 7.24 11.55 -0.49
N LEU A 82 7.34 11.34 -1.80
CA LEU A 82 8.52 10.72 -2.40
C LEU A 82 9.76 11.62 -2.31
N ARG A 83 9.61 12.93 -2.47
CA ARG A 83 10.70 13.89 -2.24
C ARG A 83 11.16 13.89 -0.78
N ALA A 84 10.23 13.85 0.17
CA ALA A 84 10.55 13.75 1.59
C ALA A 84 11.27 12.44 1.91
N ASP A 85 10.82 11.32 1.34
CA ASP A 85 11.45 10.01 1.52
C ASP A 85 12.87 10.01 0.95
N GLY A 86 13.04 10.49 -0.29
CA GLY A 86 14.36 10.64 -0.91
C GLY A 86 15.32 11.49 -0.06
N ALA A 87 14.84 12.60 0.51
CA ALA A 87 15.63 13.45 1.40
C ALA A 87 16.03 12.73 2.71
N CYS A 88 15.10 12.02 3.35
CA CYS A 88 15.37 11.24 4.56
C CYS A 88 16.35 10.09 4.34
N GLN A 89 16.28 9.46 3.17
CA GLN A 89 17.20 8.40 2.78
C GLN A 89 18.60 8.95 2.45
N ALA A 90 18.71 10.19 1.95
CA ALA A 90 20.01 10.83 1.67
C ALA A 90 20.69 11.34 2.94
N SER A 91 19.91 11.92 3.87
CA SER A 91 20.39 12.36 5.17
C SER A 91 19.27 12.24 6.20
N CYS A 92 19.55 11.51 7.28
CA CYS A 92 18.57 11.33 8.37
C CYS A 92 18.50 12.60 9.23
N GLY A 93 17.76 13.60 8.74
CA GLY A 93 17.63 14.92 9.33
C GLY A 93 16.28 15.15 10.00
N SER A 94 15.93 16.43 10.17
CA SER A 94 14.63 16.83 10.70
C SER A 94 13.48 16.38 9.79
N GLY A 95 12.43 15.80 10.36
CA GLY A 95 11.29 15.26 9.61
C GLY A 95 11.45 13.81 9.15
N CYS A 96 12.49 13.13 9.65
CA CYS A 96 12.78 11.74 9.37
C CYS A 96 12.89 10.94 10.66
N GLU A 97 12.60 9.64 10.58
CA GLU A 97 12.73 8.69 11.68
C GLU A 97 13.48 7.44 11.24
N THR A 98 14.31 6.89 12.13
CA THR A 98 14.98 5.60 11.88
C THR A 98 14.06 4.46 12.30
N ASP A 99 13.72 3.59 11.35
CA ASP A 99 12.98 2.37 11.66
C ASP A 99 13.89 1.40 12.40
N GLN A 100 13.52 1.05 13.63
CA GLN A 100 14.32 0.21 14.52
C GLN A 100 14.46 -1.24 14.06
N LEU A 101 13.55 -1.74 13.21
CA LEU A 101 13.63 -3.10 12.66
C LEU A 101 14.56 -3.16 11.46
N THR A 102 14.63 -2.09 10.67
CA THR A 102 15.30 -2.10 9.37
C THR A 102 16.60 -1.28 9.37
N GLY A 103 16.77 -0.39 10.35
CA GLY A 103 17.85 0.58 10.43
C GLY A 103 17.74 1.73 9.43
N LEU A 104 16.64 1.79 8.67
CA LEU A 104 16.50 2.73 7.54
C LEU A 104 15.85 4.02 7.99
N CYS A 105 16.31 5.14 7.44
CA CYS A 105 15.75 6.44 7.73
C CYS A 105 14.60 6.74 6.77
N ASN A 106 13.38 6.81 7.32
CA ASN A 106 12.16 7.06 6.57
C ASN A 106 11.60 8.42 6.95
N VAL A 107 10.63 8.90 6.17
CA VAL A 107 9.85 10.07 6.55
C VAL A 107 9.16 9.84 7.88
N ASP A 108 9.08 10.88 8.71
CA ASP A 108 8.31 10.89 9.95
C ASP A 108 6.91 10.31 9.73
N ARG A 109 6.57 9.27 10.51
CA ARG A 109 5.29 8.55 10.35
C ARG A 109 4.09 9.44 10.65
N GLY A 110 4.23 10.41 11.55
CA GLY A 110 3.16 11.36 11.88
C GLY A 110 2.82 12.28 10.70
N TRP A 111 3.85 12.87 10.08
CA TRP A 111 3.73 13.67 8.87
C TRP A 111 3.11 12.86 7.73
N LEU A 112 3.61 11.64 7.50
CA LEU A 112 3.10 10.77 6.45
C LEU A 112 1.63 10.41 6.68
N THR A 113 1.28 9.97 7.89
CA THR A 113 -0.11 9.62 8.25
C THR A 113 -1.05 10.80 8.03
N ARG A 114 -0.61 12.01 8.39
CA ARG A 114 -1.37 13.25 8.15
C ARG A 114 -1.56 13.50 6.65
N ARG A 115 -0.50 13.39 5.84
CA ARG A 115 -0.61 13.52 4.38
C ARG A 115 -1.55 12.49 3.77
N LEU A 116 -1.58 11.26 4.28
CA LEU A 116 -2.51 10.24 3.81
C LEU A 116 -3.97 10.56 4.19
N ALA A 117 -4.18 10.99 5.43
CA ALA A 117 -5.50 11.24 5.98
C ALA A 117 -6.19 12.48 5.38
N LEU A 118 -5.44 13.57 5.19
CA LEU A 118 -5.99 14.86 4.78
C LEU A 118 -6.71 14.81 3.42
N PRO A 119 -7.75 15.62 3.21
CA PRO A 119 -8.39 15.80 1.90
C PRO A 119 -7.42 16.26 0.81
N VAL A 120 -7.75 15.99 -0.45
CA VAL A 120 -6.89 16.34 -1.61
C VAL A 120 -6.74 17.86 -1.77
N ASP A 121 -7.80 18.61 -1.51
CA ASP A 121 -7.83 20.07 -1.53
C ASP A 121 -7.02 20.72 -0.39
N GLU A 122 -6.77 19.98 0.69
CA GLU A 122 -5.85 20.38 1.78
C GLU A 122 -4.42 19.86 1.58
N GLY A 123 -4.10 19.32 0.40
CA GLY A 123 -2.77 18.79 0.07
C GLY A 123 -2.48 17.41 0.67
N GLY A 124 -3.53 16.65 0.97
CA GLY A 124 -3.47 15.24 1.37
C GLY A 124 -3.82 14.25 0.25
N ALA A 125 -3.85 12.96 0.58
CA ALA A 125 -4.20 11.88 -0.36
C ALA A 125 -5.69 11.53 -0.36
N GLY A 126 -6.47 12.10 0.56
CA GLY A 126 -7.91 11.89 0.70
C GLY A 126 -8.28 10.51 1.22
N PHE A 127 -7.37 9.74 1.83
CA PHE A 127 -7.72 8.42 2.35
C PHE A 127 -8.65 8.53 3.56
N GLY A 128 -8.58 9.63 4.32
CA GLY A 128 -9.46 9.90 5.46
C GLY A 128 -10.94 9.76 5.12
N ASP A 129 -11.35 10.38 4.01
CA ASP A 129 -12.76 10.44 3.60
C ASP A 129 -13.16 9.27 2.69
N ARG A 130 -12.20 8.67 1.98
CA ARG A 130 -12.46 7.64 0.96
C ARG A 130 -12.37 6.21 1.47
N CYS A 131 -11.67 5.98 2.59
CA CYS A 131 -11.36 4.63 3.07
C CYS A 131 -12.18 4.17 4.29
N GLY A 132 -13.40 4.68 4.44
CA GLY A 132 -14.35 4.18 5.44
C GLY A 132 -13.74 4.13 6.84
N LEU A 133 -13.80 2.97 7.48
CA LEU A 133 -13.22 2.79 8.82
C LEU A 133 -11.71 3.02 8.82
N PHE A 134 -10.98 2.57 7.79
CA PHE A 134 -9.52 2.77 7.73
C PHE A 134 -9.16 4.25 7.60
N GLY A 135 -9.89 4.98 6.74
CA GLY A 135 -9.75 6.42 6.61
C GLY A 135 -9.99 7.12 7.93
N ARG A 136 -11.07 6.74 8.63
CA ARG A 136 -11.36 7.28 9.96
C ARG A 136 -10.27 6.96 10.98
N LEU A 137 -9.75 5.73 10.98
CA LEU A 137 -8.65 5.34 11.87
C LEU A 137 -7.36 6.10 11.57
N LEU A 138 -7.08 6.46 10.32
CA LEU A 138 -5.95 7.33 9.97
C LEU A 138 -6.11 8.73 10.57
N ILE A 139 -7.30 9.32 10.47
CA ILE A 139 -7.62 10.63 11.05
C ILE A 139 -7.49 10.60 12.58
N GLU A 140 -8.12 9.61 13.23
CA GLU A 140 -8.10 9.49 14.70
C GLU A 140 -6.70 9.13 15.21
N GLY A 141 -5.98 8.28 14.48
CA GLY A 141 -4.59 7.92 14.78
C GLY A 141 -3.64 9.12 14.71
N MET A 142 -3.84 10.03 13.76
CA MET A 142 -3.13 11.32 13.73
C MET A 142 -3.37 12.12 15.02
N HIS A 143 -4.60 12.19 15.51
CA HIS A 143 -4.90 12.89 16.77
C HIS A 143 -4.27 12.21 17.98
N CYS A 144 -4.20 10.88 18.00
CA CYS A 144 -3.49 10.14 19.04
C CYS A 144 -1.97 10.33 18.97
N GLY A 145 -1.38 10.35 17.78
CA GLY A 145 0.06 10.33 17.56
C GLY A 145 0.76 11.69 17.55
N ASN A 146 0.03 12.80 17.35
CA ASN A 146 0.62 14.09 17.00
C ASN A 146 1.57 14.73 18.04
N GLU A 147 1.65 14.28 19.30
CA GLU A 147 2.49 15.01 20.29
C GLU A 147 3.17 14.17 21.39
N THR A 148 3.16 12.84 21.37
CA THR A 148 3.80 12.05 22.44
C THR A 148 4.46 10.77 21.93
N THR A 149 5.79 10.71 22.05
CA THR A 149 6.57 9.46 22.13
C THR A 149 6.52 8.83 23.53
N ASP A 150 5.79 9.45 24.44
CA ASP A 150 5.68 9.08 25.85
C ASP A 150 4.49 8.14 26.09
N GLN A 151 4.83 6.91 26.47
CA GLN A 151 3.88 5.84 26.79
C GLN A 151 2.90 6.24 27.90
N GLU A 152 3.35 7.00 28.90
CA GLU A 152 2.54 7.35 30.07
C GLU A 152 1.43 8.34 29.71
N ARG A 153 1.68 9.22 28.74
CA ARG A 153 0.76 10.28 28.33
C ARG A 153 -0.22 9.89 27.22
N CYS A 154 -0.05 8.70 26.64
CA CYS A 154 -0.89 8.25 25.54
C CYS A 154 -2.34 7.95 25.96
N ALA A 155 -2.55 7.35 27.14
CA ALA A 155 -3.87 6.96 27.63
C ALA A 155 -4.73 8.15 28.10
N GLU A 156 -4.10 9.24 28.55
CA GLU A 156 -4.78 10.43 29.07
C GLU A 156 -5.39 11.31 27.96
N ARG A 157 -5.03 11.05 26.70
CA ARG A 157 -5.31 11.91 25.55
C ARG A 157 -6.60 11.61 24.79
N ALA A 158 -7.45 10.69 25.28
CA ALA A 158 -8.73 10.30 24.68
C ALA A 158 -9.27 11.40 23.74
N ALA A 159 -9.09 11.20 22.43
CA ALA A 159 -8.95 12.26 21.44
C ALA A 159 -10.03 13.32 21.61
N ALA A 160 -9.59 14.52 22.02
CA ALA A 160 -10.40 15.62 22.52
C ALA A 160 -11.44 16.20 21.52
N THR A 161 -11.59 15.60 20.35
CA THR A 161 -12.48 16.07 19.27
C THR A 161 -13.56 15.06 18.86
N SER A 162 -13.41 13.75 19.13
CA SER A 162 -14.27 12.70 18.56
C SER A 162 -14.81 11.66 19.56
N GLY A 163 -14.27 11.62 20.78
CA GLY A 163 -14.60 10.64 21.82
C GLY A 163 -13.91 9.28 21.65
N VAL A 164 -12.94 9.16 20.73
CA VAL A 164 -12.18 7.95 20.48
C VAL A 164 -11.01 7.85 21.45
N SER A 165 -10.90 6.74 22.19
CA SER A 165 -9.79 6.51 23.11
C SER A 165 -8.50 6.13 22.39
N CYS A 166 -7.37 6.67 22.83
CA CYS A 166 -6.03 6.31 22.37
C CYS A 166 -5.38 5.29 23.31
N ALA A 167 -4.49 4.44 22.80
CA ALA A 167 -3.69 3.51 23.57
C ALA A 167 -2.29 3.36 22.99
N TRP A 168 -1.33 3.06 23.86
CA TRP A 168 0.04 2.81 23.47
C TRP A 168 0.16 1.45 22.80
N ASP A 169 0.72 1.41 21.59
CA ASP A 169 1.06 0.18 20.90
C ASP A 169 2.52 -0.18 21.18
N ASP A 170 2.73 -1.15 22.07
CA ASP A 170 4.07 -1.60 22.44
C ASP A 170 4.87 -2.23 21.30
N ALA A 171 4.20 -2.80 20.30
CA ALA A 171 4.86 -3.44 19.16
C ALA A 171 5.29 -2.43 18.08
N ARG A 172 4.65 -1.26 18.03
CA ARG A 172 4.98 -0.15 17.13
C ARG A 172 5.68 1.01 17.84
N LYS A 173 5.69 1.03 19.17
CA LYS A 173 6.19 2.12 20.02
C LYS A 173 5.59 3.47 19.61
N VAL A 174 4.26 3.48 19.42
CA VAL A 174 3.49 4.65 18.99
C VAL A 174 2.18 4.74 19.75
N CYS A 175 1.70 5.96 19.99
CA CYS A 175 0.36 6.19 20.49
C CYS A 175 -0.64 6.19 19.32
N ASP A 176 -1.66 5.32 19.38
CA ASP A 176 -2.62 5.13 18.29
C ASP A 176 -4.03 4.89 18.85
N VAL A 177 -5.02 4.69 17.98
CA VAL A 177 -6.39 4.37 18.37
C VAL A 177 -6.43 3.05 19.16
N SER A 178 -7.04 3.07 20.34
CA SER A 178 -7.22 1.88 21.18
C SER A 178 -8.21 0.89 20.57
N LYS A 179 -8.17 -0.37 21.00
CA LYS A 179 -9.15 -1.39 20.57
C LYS A 179 -10.59 -0.98 20.89
N GLU A 180 -10.79 -0.36 22.05
CA GLU A 180 -12.08 0.17 22.50
C GLU A 180 -12.53 1.31 21.59
N GLY A 181 -11.61 2.18 21.16
CA GLY A 181 -11.85 3.24 20.20
C GLY A 181 -12.27 2.71 18.82
N VAL A 182 -11.59 1.67 18.33
CA VAL A 182 -11.98 0.98 17.08
C VAL A 182 -13.41 0.42 17.21
N LEU A 183 -13.72 -0.27 18.31
CA LEU A 183 -15.05 -0.84 18.55
C LEU A 183 -16.12 0.25 18.67
N PHE A 184 -15.79 1.38 19.29
CA PHE A 184 -16.68 2.52 19.40
C PHE A 184 -17.02 3.10 18.03
N LEU A 185 -16.03 3.35 17.17
CA LEU A 185 -16.23 3.82 15.80
C LEU A 185 -17.07 2.84 14.98
N LEU A 186 -16.73 1.56 15.04
CA LEU A 186 -17.46 0.48 14.38
C LEU A 186 -18.94 0.47 14.77
N ARG A 187 -19.24 0.65 16.07
CA ARG A 187 -20.60 0.63 16.60
C ARG A 187 -21.33 1.95 16.48
N ARG A 188 -20.67 3.07 16.22
CA ARG A 188 -21.31 4.38 16.09
C ARG A 188 -21.52 4.75 14.64
N ASP A 189 -20.44 4.75 13.87
CA ASP A 189 -20.37 5.38 12.55
C ASP A 189 -20.37 4.36 11.41
N PHE A 190 -19.95 3.11 11.66
CA PHE A 190 -19.79 2.06 10.64
C PHE A 190 -20.70 0.83 10.85
N ARG A 191 -21.92 1.07 11.36
CA ARG A 191 -22.88 -0.01 11.61
C ARG A 191 -23.31 -0.72 10.33
N ASP A 192 -23.48 0.02 9.25
CA ASP A 192 -23.98 -0.52 7.99
C ASP A 192 -22.92 -1.38 7.30
N GLU A 193 -21.64 -1.01 7.42
CA GLU A 193 -20.49 -1.82 7.00
C GLU A 193 -20.40 -3.11 7.82
N LEU A 194 -20.60 -3.03 9.13
CA LEU A 194 -20.67 -4.22 9.99
C LEU A 194 -21.82 -5.15 9.61
N VAL A 195 -23.00 -4.59 9.30
CA VAL A 195 -24.14 -5.38 8.84
C VAL A 195 -23.83 -6.03 7.49
N ARG A 196 -23.24 -5.29 6.54
CA ARG A 196 -22.80 -5.84 5.25
C ARG A 196 -21.80 -6.98 5.42
N ALA A 197 -20.78 -6.79 6.26
CA ALA A 197 -19.81 -7.84 6.59
C ALA A 197 -20.47 -9.06 7.25
N GLY A 198 -21.43 -8.81 8.16
CA GLY A 198 -22.24 -9.86 8.81
C GLY A 198 -23.07 -10.67 7.83
N LEU A 199 -23.76 -10.01 6.89
CA LEU A 199 -24.54 -10.65 5.83
C LEU A 199 -23.67 -11.47 4.88
N ARG A 200 -22.49 -10.94 4.49
CA ARG A 200 -21.53 -11.69 3.67
C ARG A 200 -21.06 -12.95 4.39
N ARG A 201 -20.74 -12.85 5.69
CA ARG A 201 -20.38 -14.02 6.50
C ARG A 201 -21.51 -15.06 6.55
N GLN A 202 -22.74 -14.64 6.83
CA GLN A 202 -23.88 -15.56 6.86
C GLN A 202 -24.09 -16.28 5.53
N ARG A 203 -23.88 -15.59 4.40
CA ARG A 203 -23.92 -16.21 3.07
C ARG A 203 -22.84 -17.27 2.89
N CYS A 204 -21.61 -17.01 3.32
CA CYS A 204 -20.54 -18.01 3.29
C CYS A 204 -20.88 -19.20 4.20
N GLU A 205 -21.32 -18.96 5.43
CA GLU A 205 -21.67 -20.01 6.41
C GLU A 205 -22.83 -20.89 5.94
N ALA A 206 -23.71 -20.37 5.08
CA ALA A 206 -24.81 -21.14 4.48
C ALA A 206 -24.35 -22.12 3.38
N VAL A 207 -23.09 -22.03 2.91
CA VAL A 207 -22.55 -22.92 1.88
C VAL A 207 -22.16 -24.26 2.52
N PRO A 208 -22.80 -25.38 2.13
CA PRO A 208 -22.68 -26.65 2.85
C PRO A 208 -21.46 -27.49 2.48
N SER A 209 -20.73 -27.14 1.42
CA SER A 209 -19.64 -27.98 0.90
C SER A 209 -18.46 -27.17 0.37
N GLU A 210 -17.27 -27.76 0.46
CA GLU A 210 -16.00 -27.17 0.05
C GLU A 210 -16.00 -26.77 -1.43
N GLY A 211 -16.51 -27.65 -2.30
CA GLY A 211 -16.53 -27.39 -3.75
C GLY A 211 -17.44 -26.23 -4.18
N LEU A 212 -18.37 -25.79 -3.32
CA LEU A 212 -19.22 -24.62 -3.55
C LEU A 212 -18.68 -23.36 -2.87
N CYS A 213 -17.71 -23.51 -1.95
CA CYS A 213 -17.12 -22.40 -1.20
C CYS A 213 -16.11 -21.66 -2.07
N SER A 214 -16.57 -20.58 -2.72
CA SER A 214 -15.80 -19.84 -3.71
C SER A 214 -16.03 -18.32 -3.59
N GLY A 215 -15.28 -17.53 -4.38
CA GLY A 215 -15.34 -16.07 -4.34
C GLY A 215 -14.83 -15.50 -3.02
N ASP A 216 -15.63 -14.64 -2.38
CA ASP A 216 -15.35 -13.96 -1.10
C ASP A 216 -15.25 -14.92 0.11
N CYS A 217 -15.52 -16.22 -0.12
CA CYS A 217 -15.52 -17.25 0.91
C CYS A 217 -14.29 -18.18 0.79
N ALA A 218 -13.90 -18.78 1.90
CA ALA A 218 -12.87 -19.81 1.99
C ALA A 218 -13.30 -20.93 2.92
N TRP A 219 -12.99 -22.16 2.53
CA TRP A 219 -13.23 -23.34 3.34
C TRP A 219 -12.15 -23.45 4.41
N ALA A 220 -12.56 -23.39 5.68
CA ALA A 220 -11.65 -23.44 6.81
C ALA A 220 -12.31 -24.19 7.98
N GLY A 221 -11.60 -25.17 8.56
CA GLY A 221 -12.09 -25.90 9.72
C GLY A 221 -13.39 -26.67 9.47
N GLY A 222 -13.65 -27.12 8.24
CA GLY A 222 -14.86 -27.86 7.87
C GLY A 222 -16.11 -27.00 7.64
N LEU A 223 -15.95 -25.67 7.59
CA LEU A 223 -17.02 -24.72 7.32
C LEU A 223 -16.58 -23.73 6.24
N CYS A 224 -17.54 -23.23 5.47
CA CYS A 224 -17.28 -22.12 4.55
C CYS A 224 -17.40 -20.80 5.31
N THR A 225 -16.35 -19.99 5.31
CA THR A 225 -16.28 -18.73 6.06
C THR A 225 -15.90 -17.58 5.13
N ILE A 226 -16.22 -16.35 5.51
CA ILE A 226 -15.74 -15.17 4.76
C ILE A 226 -14.21 -15.07 4.92
N ARG A 227 -13.50 -14.74 3.83
CA ARG A 227 -12.07 -14.47 3.89
C ARG A 227 -11.79 -13.22 4.73
N ASP A 228 -10.71 -13.24 5.51
CA ASP A 228 -10.33 -12.08 6.35
C ASP A 228 -10.17 -10.80 5.51
N ARG A 229 -9.62 -10.91 4.30
CA ARG A 229 -9.49 -9.77 3.39
C ARG A 229 -10.86 -9.22 2.97
N ASP A 230 -11.82 -10.06 2.60
CA ASP A 230 -13.12 -9.58 2.13
C ASP A 230 -13.98 -9.05 3.28
N ALA A 231 -13.72 -9.50 4.50
CA ALA A 231 -14.22 -8.86 5.71
C ALA A 231 -13.60 -7.47 5.93
N LEU A 232 -12.31 -7.29 5.65
CA LEU A 232 -11.63 -5.99 5.73
C LEU A 232 -12.11 -5.03 4.63
N LEU A 233 -12.29 -5.53 3.40
CA LEU A 233 -12.84 -4.74 2.29
C LEU A 233 -14.28 -4.28 2.55
N ALA A 234 -15.07 -5.11 3.24
CA ALA A 234 -16.43 -4.73 3.61
C ALA A 234 -16.49 -3.50 4.55
N VAL A 235 -15.41 -3.19 5.27
CA VAL A 235 -15.34 -2.04 6.19
C VAL A 235 -14.48 -0.88 5.66
N SER A 236 -13.77 -1.05 4.54
CA SER A 236 -13.02 0.02 3.89
C SER A 236 -13.87 0.97 3.06
N GLY A 237 -15.10 0.57 2.70
CA GLY A 237 -15.93 1.32 1.77
C GLY A 237 -15.47 1.15 0.31
N GLU A 238 -16.40 1.36 -0.62
CA GLU A 238 -16.25 1.05 -2.06
C GLU A 238 -15.34 2.05 -2.80
N ASP A 239 -15.15 3.25 -2.25
CA ASP A 239 -14.32 4.31 -2.84
C ASP A 239 -12.88 4.31 -2.34
N CYS A 240 -12.51 3.32 -1.51
CA CYS A 240 -11.19 3.25 -0.92
C CYS A 240 -10.17 2.79 -1.95
N PRO A 241 -9.14 3.59 -2.26
CA PRO A 241 -8.16 3.18 -3.27
C PRO A 241 -7.37 1.92 -2.87
N LEU A 242 -7.28 1.60 -1.58
CA LEU A 242 -6.67 0.34 -1.11
C LEU A 242 -7.46 -0.90 -1.57
N GLU A 243 -8.76 -0.78 -1.84
CA GLU A 243 -9.57 -1.89 -2.35
C GLU A 243 -9.05 -2.38 -3.71
N THR A 244 -8.67 -1.45 -4.59
CA THR A 244 -8.10 -1.79 -5.90
C THR A 244 -6.81 -2.58 -5.76
N ILE A 245 -5.89 -2.19 -4.86
CA ILE A 245 -4.63 -2.94 -4.61
C ILE A 245 -4.92 -4.33 -4.03
N LEU A 246 -5.86 -4.41 -3.08
CA LEU A 246 -6.17 -5.65 -2.40
C LEU A 246 -6.89 -6.66 -3.30
N ARG A 247 -7.63 -6.17 -4.31
CA ARG A 247 -8.32 -7.00 -5.31
C ARG A 247 -7.43 -7.35 -6.50
N SER A 248 -6.60 -6.41 -7.00
CA SER A 248 -5.81 -6.60 -8.23
C SER A 248 -4.80 -7.73 -8.16
N HIS A 249 -4.47 -8.21 -6.96
CA HIS A 249 -3.50 -9.28 -6.76
C HIS A 249 -4.07 -10.53 -6.07
N GLU A 250 -5.40 -10.62 -5.93
CA GLU A 250 -6.04 -11.81 -5.36
C GLU A 250 -5.68 -13.08 -6.13
N GLY A 251 -5.70 -12.97 -7.46
CA GLY A 251 -5.47 -14.09 -8.35
C GLY A 251 -4.15 -14.79 -8.07
N CYS A 252 -3.11 -14.06 -7.65
CA CYS A 252 -1.82 -14.63 -7.38
C CYS A 252 -1.82 -15.56 -6.16
N ALA A 253 -2.50 -15.19 -5.07
CA ALA A 253 -2.40 -15.94 -3.81
C ALA A 253 -3.08 -17.32 -3.84
N VAL A 254 -3.97 -17.56 -4.80
CA VAL A 254 -4.72 -18.82 -4.95
C VAL A 254 -4.07 -19.79 -5.93
N GLU A 255 -3.08 -19.35 -6.72
CA GLU A 255 -2.44 -20.19 -7.73
C GLU A 255 -1.38 -21.11 -7.12
N ALA A 256 -1.63 -22.42 -7.21
CA ALA A 256 -0.71 -23.45 -6.77
C ALA A 256 0.23 -23.95 -7.90
N ASN A 257 0.08 -23.44 -9.13
CA ASN A 257 0.87 -23.86 -10.28
C ASN A 257 1.82 -22.75 -10.74
N ALA A 258 3.12 -23.06 -10.79
CA ALA A 258 4.17 -22.15 -11.23
C ALA A 258 3.98 -21.64 -12.67
N SER A 259 3.56 -22.49 -13.61
CA SER A 259 3.38 -22.06 -15.00
C SER A 259 2.21 -21.08 -15.12
N VAL A 260 1.08 -21.42 -14.51
CA VAL A 260 -0.13 -20.57 -14.50
C VAL A 260 0.15 -19.23 -13.81
N CYS A 261 0.89 -19.27 -12.70
CA CYS A 261 1.31 -18.05 -11.99
C CYS A 261 2.13 -17.11 -12.89
N LEU A 262 3.12 -17.65 -13.61
CA LEU A 262 4.03 -16.85 -14.44
C LEU A 262 3.39 -16.37 -15.75
N GLU A 263 2.35 -17.06 -16.22
CA GLU A 263 1.56 -16.68 -17.39
C GLU A 263 0.55 -15.56 -17.11
N ARG A 264 0.20 -15.30 -15.84
CA ARG A 264 -0.70 -14.20 -15.48
C ARG A 264 -0.08 -12.85 -15.84
N ARG A 265 -0.73 -12.17 -16.79
CA ARG A 265 -0.41 -10.83 -17.24
C ARG A 265 -1.59 -9.91 -17.00
N ARG A 266 -1.27 -8.67 -16.64
CA ARG A 266 -2.22 -7.56 -16.59
C ARG A 266 -2.64 -7.16 -17.99
N THR A 267 -3.69 -6.33 -18.07
CA THR A 267 -4.19 -5.77 -19.33
C THR A 267 -3.17 -4.87 -20.04
N ASP A 268 -2.22 -4.29 -19.29
CA ASP A 268 -1.10 -3.48 -19.78
C ASP A 268 0.10 -4.32 -20.25
N GLY A 269 0.00 -5.66 -20.16
CA GLY A 269 1.06 -6.60 -20.55
C GLY A 269 2.10 -6.88 -19.47
N ASN A 270 2.07 -6.18 -18.32
CA ASN A 270 3.00 -6.42 -17.21
C ASN A 270 2.67 -7.74 -16.49
N ALA A 271 3.69 -8.36 -15.88
CA ALA A 271 3.51 -9.56 -15.07
C ALA A 271 2.63 -9.27 -13.85
N GLU A 272 1.49 -9.95 -13.69
CA GLU A 272 0.60 -9.72 -12.53
C GLU A 272 1.14 -10.40 -11.27
N CYS A 273 1.72 -11.58 -11.45
CA CYS A 273 2.19 -12.46 -10.38
C CYS A 273 3.65 -12.89 -10.58
N ILE A 274 4.27 -13.35 -9.50
CA ILE A 274 5.60 -13.97 -9.50
C ILE A 274 5.57 -15.29 -8.71
N TRP A 275 6.27 -16.30 -9.20
CA TRP A 275 6.45 -17.56 -8.47
C TRP A 275 7.69 -17.50 -7.60
N ARG A 276 7.52 -17.59 -6.28
CA ARG A 276 8.63 -17.49 -5.32
C ARG A 276 8.42 -18.43 -4.13
N GLN A 277 9.49 -19.11 -3.72
CA GLN A 277 9.47 -20.03 -2.56
C GLN A 277 8.32 -21.06 -2.60
N GLY A 278 7.99 -21.54 -3.81
CA GLY A 278 6.92 -22.53 -4.02
C GLY A 278 5.50 -21.96 -3.87
N ARG A 279 5.34 -20.63 -3.98
CA ARG A 279 4.05 -19.95 -3.91
C ARG A 279 3.94 -18.90 -5.01
N CYS A 280 2.72 -18.65 -5.46
CA CYS A 280 2.44 -17.53 -6.33
C CYS A 280 2.13 -16.30 -5.46
N GLU A 281 2.84 -15.21 -5.72
CA GLU A 281 2.71 -13.93 -5.01
C GLU A 281 2.44 -12.80 -6.01
N ALA A 282 1.88 -11.69 -5.53
CA ALA A 282 1.74 -10.48 -6.32
C ALA A 282 3.12 -10.04 -6.86
N HIS A 283 3.21 -9.67 -8.13
CA HIS A 283 4.46 -9.16 -8.67
C HIS A 283 4.76 -7.78 -8.04
N PRO A 284 5.89 -7.59 -7.31
CA PRO A 284 6.14 -6.37 -6.55
C PRO A 284 6.06 -5.08 -7.38
N MET A 285 6.60 -5.09 -8.60
CA MET A 285 6.55 -3.93 -9.50
C MET A 285 5.14 -3.59 -9.99
N SER A 286 4.29 -4.60 -10.19
CA SER A 286 2.92 -4.36 -10.62
C SER A 286 2.08 -3.78 -9.49
N LEU A 287 2.40 -4.16 -8.24
CA LEU A 287 1.81 -3.57 -7.06
C LEU A 287 2.26 -2.11 -6.87
N GLU A 288 3.54 -1.81 -7.14
CA GLU A 288 4.05 -0.45 -7.14
C GLU A 288 3.37 0.41 -8.22
N LEU A 289 3.14 -0.13 -9.42
CA LEU A 289 2.39 0.57 -10.47
C LEU A 289 0.92 0.79 -10.13
N ASP A 290 0.24 -0.22 -9.56
CA ASP A 290 -1.12 -0.07 -9.10
C ASP A 290 -1.21 1.01 -8.03
N LEU A 291 -0.27 1.00 -7.09
CA LEU A 291 -0.14 2.04 -6.09
C LEU A 291 0.00 3.39 -6.80
N LEU A 292 1.02 3.61 -7.64
CA LEU A 292 1.20 4.88 -8.38
C LEU A 292 -0.07 5.32 -9.13
N GLY A 293 -0.77 4.37 -9.76
CA GLY A 293 -2.03 4.63 -10.44
C GLY A 293 -3.11 5.19 -9.50
N ILE A 294 -3.31 4.51 -8.38
CA ILE A 294 -4.22 4.87 -7.29
C ILE A 294 -3.83 6.19 -6.61
N LEU A 295 -2.54 6.46 -6.54
CA LEU A 295 -1.98 7.70 -6.02
C LEU A 295 -2.21 8.89 -6.96
N GLY A 296 -2.90 8.71 -8.09
CA GLY A 296 -3.11 9.79 -9.06
C GLY A 296 -1.83 10.20 -9.78
N LEU A 297 -0.76 9.42 -9.62
CA LEU A 297 0.48 9.52 -10.40
C LEU A 297 0.37 8.69 -11.70
N ALA A 298 -0.85 8.27 -12.04
CA ALA A 298 -1.24 7.62 -13.29
C ALA A 298 -1.12 8.57 -14.50
N HIS A 299 0.00 9.25 -14.66
CA HIS A 299 0.26 9.99 -15.88
C HIS A 299 0.53 8.96 -16.99
N PRO A 300 -0.18 8.99 -18.14
CA PRO A 300 0.01 8.00 -19.20
C PRO A 300 1.48 7.86 -19.62
N TYR A 301 2.19 9.00 -19.69
CA TYR A 301 3.64 9.00 -19.93
C TYR A 301 4.44 8.23 -18.88
N VAL A 302 4.20 8.41 -17.57
CA VAL A 302 4.93 7.66 -16.53
C VAL A 302 4.62 6.18 -16.60
N ALA A 303 3.36 5.81 -16.83
CA ALA A 303 2.96 4.42 -16.97
C ALA A 303 3.61 3.75 -18.20
N GLU A 304 3.60 4.43 -19.34
CA GLU A 304 4.23 3.96 -20.59
C GLU A 304 5.75 3.87 -20.47
N SER A 305 6.40 4.92 -19.97
CA SER A 305 7.85 4.95 -19.76
C SER A 305 8.30 3.86 -18.79
N PHE A 306 7.56 3.66 -17.69
CA PHE A 306 7.85 2.57 -16.76
C PHE A 306 7.63 1.20 -17.41
N ALA A 307 6.53 0.99 -18.13
CA ALA A 307 6.27 -0.29 -18.80
C ALA A 307 7.37 -0.61 -19.84
N GLN A 308 7.83 0.39 -20.58
CA GLN A 308 8.94 0.27 -21.51
C GLN A 308 10.24 -0.08 -20.78
N ALA A 309 10.57 0.64 -19.70
CA ALA A 309 11.74 0.34 -18.87
C ALA A 309 11.68 -1.09 -18.30
N GLN A 310 10.52 -1.53 -17.79
CA GLN A 310 10.31 -2.86 -17.24
C GLN A 310 10.48 -3.96 -18.29
N ASN A 311 9.95 -3.76 -19.50
CA ASN A 311 10.15 -4.68 -20.62
C ASN A 311 11.64 -4.81 -21.00
N THR A 312 12.38 -3.70 -20.99
CA THR A 312 13.82 -3.72 -21.20
C THR A 312 14.53 -4.46 -20.07
N CYS A 313 14.25 -4.13 -18.81
CA CYS A 313 14.93 -4.72 -17.65
C CYS A 313 14.67 -6.22 -17.51
N THR A 314 13.44 -6.69 -17.71
CA THR A 314 13.09 -8.12 -17.55
C THR A 314 13.77 -9.03 -18.57
N ALA A 315 14.22 -8.49 -19.71
CA ALA A 315 14.97 -9.23 -20.72
C ALA A 315 16.47 -9.38 -20.38
N LEU A 316 16.97 -8.67 -19.36
CA LEU A 316 18.39 -8.67 -19.01
C LEU A 316 18.77 -9.81 -18.06
N VAL A 317 20.01 -10.27 -18.21
CA VAL A 317 20.66 -11.20 -17.27
C VAL A 317 21.30 -10.44 -16.11
N PRO A 318 21.52 -11.08 -14.94
CA PRO A 318 22.01 -10.40 -13.73
C PRO A 318 23.28 -9.56 -13.92
N SER A 319 24.22 -10.02 -14.76
CA SER A 319 25.47 -9.31 -15.05
C SER A 319 25.29 -8.02 -15.86
N LEU A 320 24.13 -7.81 -16.47
CA LEU A 320 23.82 -6.66 -17.32
C LEU A 320 22.81 -5.69 -16.70
N CYS A 321 22.20 -5.99 -15.54
CA CYS A 321 21.14 -5.13 -14.99
C CYS A 321 21.63 -3.70 -14.74
N ASN A 322 22.83 -3.54 -14.19
CA ASN A 322 23.31 -2.22 -13.74
C ASN A 322 24.11 -1.47 -14.83
N VAL A 323 24.01 -1.90 -16.09
CA VAL A 323 24.83 -1.38 -17.20
C VAL A 323 24.08 -0.34 -18.04
N LEU A 324 22.76 -0.49 -18.15
CA LEU A 324 21.95 0.46 -18.94
C LEU A 324 21.72 1.73 -18.14
N CYS A 325 22.03 2.87 -18.76
CA CYS A 325 21.61 4.17 -18.27
C CYS A 325 20.15 4.41 -18.64
N ALA A 326 19.42 5.10 -17.76
CA ALA A 326 18.16 5.70 -18.10
C ALA A 326 18.39 6.84 -19.12
N ASP A 327 17.50 6.95 -20.10
CA ASP A 327 17.46 8.13 -20.95
C ASP A 327 17.05 9.36 -20.12
N GLU A 328 17.50 10.55 -20.53
CA GLU A 328 17.06 11.79 -19.92
C GLU A 328 15.56 11.94 -20.11
N ILE A 329 14.83 12.05 -19.00
CA ILE A 329 13.38 11.97 -19.01
C ILE A 329 12.81 13.39 -19.16
N GLU A 330 12.33 13.74 -20.34
CA GLU A 330 11.62 15.00 -20.60
C GLU A 330 10.13 14.73 -20.81
N LEU A 331 9.26 15.47 -20.11
CA LEU A 331 7.83 15.45 -20.43
C LEU A 331 7.66 15.85 -21.90
N PRO A 332 6.89 15.08 -22.71
CA PRO A 332 6.54 15.53 -24.05
C PRO A 332 5.86 16.89 -23.89
N GLN A 333 6.49 17.95 -24.40
CA GLN A 333 5.84 19.25 -24.40
C GLN A 333 4.50 19.05 -25.10
N ALA A 334 3.40 19.34 -24.40
CA ALA A 334 2.07 19.29 -24.96
C ALA A 334 2.12 20.14 -26.23
N SER A 335 2.17 19.48 -27.38
CA SER A 335 2.24 20.15 -28.65
C SER A 335 1.00 21.01 -28.72
N ALA A 336 1.22 22.32 -28.71
CA ALA A 336 0.19 23.33 -28.81
C ALA A 336 -0.49 23.22 -30.18
N SER A 337 -1.38 22.23 -30.31
CA SER A 337 -2.41 22.23 -31.34
C SER A 337 -3.62 22.97 -30.77
N ALA A 338 -3.41 24.27 -30.55
CA ALA A 338 -4.52 25.21 -30.50
C ALA A 338 -5.14 25.23 -31.91
N ARG A 339 -6.04 24.29 -32.19
CA ARG A 339 -7.01 24.48 -33.27
C ARG A 339 -7.88 25.64 -32.84
N ALA A 340 -7.59 26.81 -33.40
CA ALA A 340 -8.37 28.02 -33.27
C ALA A 340 -9.85 27.70 -33.46
N VAL A 341 -10.64 27.88 -32.40
CA VAL A 341 -12.09 27.97 -32.50
C VAL A 341 -12.37 29.29 -33.23
N PRO A 342 -12.97 29.27 -34.44
CA PRO A 342 -13.34 30.52 -35.11
C PRO A 342 -14.40 31.25 -34.26
N PRO A 343 -14.34 32.59 -34.17
CA PRO A 343 -15.30 33.35 -33.38
C PRO A 343 -16.72 33.18 -33.94
N PRO A 344 -17.75 33.28 -33.09
CA PRO A 344 -19.13 33.13 -33.52
C PRO A 344 -19.50 34.25 -34.53
N PRO A 345 -20.34 33.93 -35.54
CA PRO A 345 -20.81 34.93 -36.50
C PRO A 345 -21.66 36.00 -35.79
N ARG A 346 -21.49 37.25 -36.21
CA ARG A 346 -22.22 38.42 -35.72
C ARG A 346 -23.68 38.44 -36.16
#